data_AF-A0A1C5A6M1-F1
#
_entry.id   AF-A0A1C5A6M1-F1
#
_cell.length_a   1.000
_cell.length_b   1.000
_cell.length_c   1.000
_cell.angle_alpha   90.00
_cell.angle_beta   90.00
_cell.angle_gamma   90.00
#
_symmetry.space_group_name_H-M   'P 1'
#
loop_
_entity.id
_entity.type
_entity.pdbx_description
1 polymer ?
#
loop_
_entity_poly.entity_id
_entity_poly.type
_entity_poly.pdbx_seq_one_letter_code
_entity_poly.pdbx_strand_id
1 'polypeptide(L)'
;MTELATREQAFGLVAEGVAAGLSAPWRLYLARGCRYLSLNVGDRAEWDAWRTHLNCPELSVRVYDAGGEIRRCSVAELVLDGCRISVELVEEVSTDDLERLLVADPADAGADPADAGADRTDADPSGTGPEER
;
A
#
# COMPACT_ATOMS: atom_id res chain seq x y z
N MET A 1 -15.14 22.87 17.99
CA MET A 1 -14.90 23.17 16.57
C MET A 1 -13.47 23.65 16.45
N THR A 2 -12.54 22.69 16.40
CA THR A 2 -11.13 22.94 16.07
C THR A 2 -10.97 22.84 14.57
N GLU A 3 -10.12 23.70 14.00
CA GLU A 3 -9.92 23.76 12.55
C GLU A 3 -8.45 23.47 12.25
N LEU A 4 -8.09 22.23 11.92
CA LEU A 4 -6.75 21.93 11.40
C LEU A 4 -6.64 22.45 9.95
N ALA A 5 -5.51 22.95 9.46
CA ALA A 5 -4.25 23.21 10.15
C ALA A 5 -3.77 24.65 9.89
N THR A 6 -3.77 25.48 10.94
CA THR A 6 -2.89 26.65 11.01
C THR A 6 -1.42 26.19 11.13
N ARG A 7 -0.47 27.11 10.92
CA ARG A 7 0.96 26.85 11.18
C ARG A 7 1.21 26.38 12.62
N GLU A 8 0.45 26.90 13.58
CA GLU A 8 0.59 26.57 15.00
C GLU A 8 0.21 25.10 15.27
N GLN A 9 -0.94 24.65 14.77
CA GLN A 9 -1.38 23.26 14.94
C GLN A 9 -0.51 22.27 14.14
N ALA A 10 -0.02 22.66 12.96
CA ALA A 10 0.92 21.86 12.19
C ALA A 10 2.25 21.62 12.95
N PHE A 11 2.76 22.65 13.64
CA PHE A 11 3.92 22.47 14.52
C PHE A 11 3.57 21.78 15.84
N GLY A 12 2.35 21.94 16.37
CA GLY A 12 1.86 21.22 17.54
C GLY A 12 1.85 19.71 17.33
N LEU A 13 1.26 19.24 16.23
CA LEU A 13 1.24 17.82 15.84
C LEU A 13 2.65 17.25 15.67
N VAL A 14 3.58 18.01 15.06
CA VAL A 14 4.98 17.59 14.94
C VAL A 14 5.67 17.54 16.32
N ALA A 15 5.40 18.50 17.20
CA ALA A 15 5.97 18.53 18.55
C ALA A 15 5.42 17.42 19.45
N GLU A 16 4.14 17.07 19.34
CA GLU A 16 3.52 15.93 20.03
C GLU A 16 4.16 14.60 19.60
N GLY A 17 4.36 14.40 18.29
CA GLY A 17 5.04 13.20 17.78
C GLY A 17 6.51 13.11 18.21
N VAL A 18 7.25 14.23 18.16
CA VAL A 18 8.65 14.27 18.65
C VAL A 18 8.72 14.06 20.16
N ALA A 19 7.76 14.58 20.94
CA ALA A 19 7.66 14.31 22.38
C ALA A 19 7.29 12.85 22.69
N ALA A 20 6.61 12.16 21.76
CA ALA A 20 6.37 10.72 21.81
C ALA A 20 7.58 9.87 21.33
N GLY A 21 8.70 10.51 20.96
CA GLY A 21 9.96 9.84 20.59
C GLY A 21 10.21 9.66 19.09
N LEU A 22 9.41 10.28 18.22
CA LEU A 22 9.62 10.24 16.77
C LEU A 22 10.74 11.18 16.32
N SER A 23 11.46 10.81 15.24
CA SER A 23 12.29 11.75 14.48
C SER A 23 11.44 12.91 13.94
N ALA A 24 11.97 14.13 13.96
CA ALA A 24 11.31 15.27 13.33
C ALA A 24 11.32 15.13 11.79
N PRO A 25 10.19 15.32 11.07
CA PRO A 25 10.15 15.26 9.62
C PRO A 25 11.11 16.29 8.99
N TRP A 26 11.96 15.87 8.05
CA TRP A 26 13.00 16.72 7.44
C TRP A 26 12.43 17.81 6.53
N ARG A 27 11.18 17.66 6.09
CA ARG A 27 10.42 18.71 5.39
C ARG A 27 8.94 18.68 5.80
N LEU A 28 8.39 19.88 5.94
CA LEU A 28 6.98 20.15 6.23
C LEU A 28 6.39 20.98 5.09
N TYR A 29 5.26 20.54 4.52
CA TYR A 29 4.50 21.34 3.55
C TYR A 29 3.07 21.57 4.03
N LEU A 30 2.61 22.82 3.95
CA LEU A 30 1.25 23.26 4.31
C LEU A 30 0.67 24.04 3.14
N ALA A 31 -0.44 23.56 2.57
CA ALA A 31 -1.08 24.23 1.44
C ALA A 31 -1.75 25.55 1.88
N ARG A 32 -1.62 26.62 1.08
CA ARG A 32 -2.39 27.85 1.30
C ARG A 32 -3.77 27.72 0.68
N GLY A 33 -4.82 27.89 1.49
CA GLY A 33 -6.22 27.84 1.04
C GLY A 33 -6.88 26.45 1.07
N CYS A 34 -6.08 25.38 1.17
CA CYS A 34 -6.56 24.01 1.36
C CYS A 34 -6.05 23.48 2.70
N ARG A 35 -6.88 22.72 3.43
CA ARG A 35 -6.46 22.02 4.67
C ARG A 35 -5.69 20.75 4.30
N TYR A 36 -4.43 20.93 3.91
CA TYR A 36 -3.49 19.86 3.56
C TYR A 36 -2.14 20.08 4.23
N LEU A 37 -1.70 19.08 5.00
CA LEU A 37 -0.40 18.98 5.64
C LEU A 37 0.35 17.76 5.11
N SER A 38 1.63 17.91 4.78
CA SER A 38 2.50 16.83 4.33
C SER A 38 3.78 16.80 5.16
N LEU A 39 4.04 15.63 5.77
CA LEU A 39 5.24 15.31 6.54
C LEU A 39 6.18 14.48 5.65
N ASN A 40 7.38 14.95 5.38
CA ASN A 40 8.39 14.19 4.64
C ASN A 40 9.40 13.61 5.64
N VAL A 41 9.61 12.29 5.61
CA VAL A 41 10.44 11.52 6.57
C VAL A 41 11.65 10.88 5.88
N GLY A 42 12.69 10.53 6.65
CA GLY A 42 14.00 10.14 6.13
C GLY A 42 14.09 8.68 5.68
N ASP A 43 13.45 7.75 6.40
CA ASP A 43 13.49 6.32 6.09
C ASP A 43 12.16 5.59 6.39
N ARG A 44 12.17 4.28 6.12
CA ARG A 44 11.01 3.38 6.30
C ARG A 44 10.57 3.22 7.76
N ALA A 45 11.50 3.18 8.70
CA ALA A 45 11.18 3.04 10.12
C ALA A 45 10.57 4.34 10.66
N GLU A 46 11.09 5.51 10.26
CA GLU A 46 10.46 6.80 10.55
C GLU A 46 9.05 6.89 9.95
N TRP A 47 8.87 6.44 8.71
CA TRP A 47 7.58 6.43 8.03
C TRP A 47 6.55 5.55 8.72
N ASP A 48 6.89 4.30 9.05
CA ASP A 48 5.97 3.41 9.76
C ASP A 48 5.68 3.88 11.19
N ALA A 49 6.64 4.52 11.86
CA ALA A 49 6.42 5.09 13.19
C ALA A 49 5.48 6.32 13.14
N TRP A 50 5.69 7.26 12.22
CA TRP A 50 4.78 8.40 12.00
C TRP A 50 3.39 7.95 11.55
N ARG A 51 3.30 7.01 10.61
CA ARG A 51 2.05 6.39 10.14
C ARG A 51 1.26 5.76 11.29
N THR A 52 1.95 5.05 12.18
CA THR A 52 1.33 4.36 13.32
C THR A 52 0.89 5.36 14.39
N HIS A 53 1.72 6.37 14.71
CA HIS A 53 1.38 7.42 15.68
C HIS A 53 0.16 8.25 15.25
N LEU A 54 0.08 8.61 13.97
CA LEU A 54 -1.06 9.34 13.40
C LEU A 54 -2.24 8.42 13.00
N ASN A 55 -2.09 7.10 13.16
CA ASN A 55 -3.08 6.08 12.80
C ASN A 55 -3.62 6.23 11.36
N CYS A 56 -2.74 6.45 10.37
CA CYS A 56 -3.16 6.65 8.98
C CYS A 56 -3.78 5.36 8.39
N PRO A 57 -5.07 5.37 7.97
CA PRO A 57 -5.71 4.18 7.42
C PRO A 57 -5.50 3.99 5.91
N GLU A 58 -5.24 5.07 5.15
CA GLU A 58 -5.07 5.02 3.70
C GLU A 58 -3.59 4.94 3.35
N LEU A 59 -3.22 4.05 2.41
CA LEU A 59 -1.86 3.87 1.92
C LEU A 59 -1.85 3.85 0.40
N SER A 60 -0.97 4.64 -0.21
CA SER A 60 -0.68 4.57 -1.65
C SER A 60 0.82 4.53 -1.90
N VAL A 61 1.25 3.70 -2.86
CA VAL A 61 2.64 3.63 -3.33
C VAL A 61 2.66 4.10 -4.78
N ARG A 62 3.59 5.00 -5.11
CA ARG A 62 3.73 5.64 -6.42
C ARG A 62 5.17 5.44 -6.88
N VAL A 63 5.37 4.84 -8.04
CA VAL A 63 6.71 4.63 -8.63
C VAL A 63 6.82 5.44 -9.92
N TYR A 64 7.94 6.16 -10.09
CA TYR A 64 8.16 7.04 -11.23
C TYR A 64 9.66 7.22 -11.55
N ASP A 65 9.98 7.50 -12.81
CA ASP A 65 11.31 8.02 -13.19
C ASP A 65 11.45 9.48 -12.74
N ALA A 66 12.63 9.82 -12.22
CA ALA A 66 12.97 11.15 -11.72
C ALA A 66 14.26 11.72 -12.35
N GLY A 67 14.53 11.37 -13.61
CA GLY A 67 15.72 11.80 -14.37
C GLY A 67 16.69 10.66 -14.69
N GLY A 68 16.19 9.44 -14.92
CA GLY A 68 16.99 8.22 -15.06
C GLY A 68 17.21 7.46 -13.73
N GLU A 69 16.77 8.02 -12.61
CA GLU A 69 16.62 7.33 -11.33
C GLU A 69 15.17 6.87 -11.16
N ILE A 70 14.95 5.63 -10.74
CA ILE A 70 13.61 5.16 -10.36
C ILE A 70 13.39 5.50 -8.88
N ARG A 71 12.28 6.17 -8.57
CA ARG A 71 11.92 6.54 -7.20
C ARG A 71 10.56 5.96 -6.79
N ARG A 72 10.52 5.45 -5.55
CA ARG A 72 9.33 4.95 -4.86
C ARG A 72 8.89 6.01 -3.84
N CYS A 73 7.70 6.57 -4.00
CA CYS A 73 7.03 7.36 -2.98
C CYS A 73 5.99 6.50 -2.26
N SER A 74 6.12 6.34 -0.94
CA SER A 74 5.10 5.76 -0.07
C SER A 74 4.38 6.87 0.68
N VAL A 75 3.06 6.93 0.51
CA VAL A 75 2.19 7.95 1.10
C VAL A 75 1.20 7.26 2.02
N ALA A 76 1.15 7.67 3.28
CA ALA A 76 0.10 7.31 4.22
C ALA A 76 -0.78 8.54 4.48
N GLU A 77 -2.10 8.45 4.30
CA GLU A 77 -3.02 9.59 4.42
C GLU A 77 -4.08 9.36 5.52
N LEU A 78 -4.48 10.43 6.21
CA LEU A 78 -5.69 10.49 7.03
C LEU A 78 -6.41 11.85 6.88
N VAL A 79 -7.60 11.95 7.47
CA VAL A 79 -8.31 13.22 7.67
C VAL A 79 -8.59 13.44 9.16
N LEU A 80 -8.09 14.55 9.72
CA LEU A 80 -8.26 14.97 11.11
C LEU A 80 -8.79 16.41 11.17
N ASP A 81 -9.90 16.65 11.88
CA ASP A 81 -10.63 17.94 11.94
C ASP A 81 -10.83 18.64 10.57
N GLY A 82 -11.08 17.85 9.53
CA GLY A 82 -11.28 18.33 8.16
C GLY A 82 -9.98 18.75 7.43
N CYS A 83 -8.82 18.44 7.99
CA CYS A 83 -7.53 18.55 7.32
C CYS A 83 -7.06 17.17 6.84
N ARG A 84 -6.66 17.08 5.58
CA ARG A 84 -5.92 15.94 5.06
C ARG A 84 -4.47 16.03 5.54
N ILE A 85 -3.95 14.94 6.07
CA ILE A 85 -2.56 14.83 6.54
C ILE A 85 -1.91 13.66 5.80
N SER A 86 -0.79 13.89 5.13
CA SER A 86 0.04 12.85 4.52
C SER A 86 1.37 12.66 5.24
N VAL A 87 1.85 11.41 5.29
CA VAL A 87 3.22 11.04 5.66
C VAL A 87 3.86 10.42 4.43
N GLU A 88 4.90 11.08 3.93
CA GLU A 88 5.52 10.82 2.63
C GLU A 88 6.98 10.42 2.81
N LEU A 89 7.34 9.23 2.30
CA LEU A 89 8.70 8.75 2.19
C LEU A 89 9.03 8.57 0.71
N VAL A 90 10.12 9.18 0.24
CA VAL A 90 10.61 9.03 -1.14
C VAL A 90 11.98 8.36 -1.10
N GLU A 91 12.06 7.17 -1.67
CA GLU A 91 13.27 6.35 -1.77
C GLU A 91 13.69 6.24 -3.24
N GLU A 92 15.00 6.19 -3.51
CA GLU A 92 15.52 5.59 -4.74
C GLU A 92 15.37 4.06 -4.63
N VAL A 93 15.06 3.38 -5.74
CA VAL A 93 14.88 1.92 -5.77
C VAL A 93 15.56 1.30 -6.98
N SER A 94 16.19 0.13 -6.78
CA SER A 94 16.74 -0.64 -7.91
C SER A 94 15.61 -1.18 -8.80
N THR A 95 15.92 -1.44 -10.07
CA THR A 95 15.11 -2.30 -10.93
C THR A 95 14.89 -3.68 -10.29
N ASP A 96 15.86 -4.20 -9.53
CA ASP A 96 15.76 -5.48 -8.82
C ASP A 96 14.69 -5.47 -7.72
N ASP A 97 14.45 -4.31 -7.09
CA ASP A 97 13.41 -4.13 -6.08
C ASP A 97 12.02 -3.93 -6.71
N LEU A 98 11.98 -3.42 -7.95
CA LEU A 98 10.77 -3.43 -8.78
C LEU A 98 10.37 -4.86 -9.15
N GLU A 99 11.32 -5.73 -9.54
CA GLU A 99 11.03 -7.15 -9.81
C GLU A 99 10.47 -7.86 -8.57
N ARG A 100 10.97 -7.54 -7.36
CA ARG A 100 10.43 -8.04 -6.09
C ARG A 100 9.00 -7.56 -5.80
N LEU A 101 8.65 -6.35 -6.23
CA LEU A 101 7.29 -5.80 -6.13
C LEU A 101 6.33 -6.34 -7.22
N LEU A 102 6.87 -7.01 -8.25
CA LEU A 102 6.11 -7.70 -9.30
C LEU A 102 5.90 -9.19 -9.02
N VAL A 103 6.42 -9.72 -7.90
CA VAL A 103 6.06 -11.06 -7.43
C VAL A 103 4.58 -11.06 -7.05
N ALA A 104 3.80 -11.91 -7.74
CA ALA A 104 2.36 -12.00 -7.55
C ALA A 104 1.97 -12.36 -6.10
N ASP A 105 0.77 -11.94 -5.69
CA ASP A 105 0.21 -12.29 -4.39
C ASP A 105 0.18 -13.83 -4.25
N PRO A 106 0.68 -14.42 -3.13
CA PRO A 106 0.64 -15.86 -2.94
C PRO A 106 -0.79 -16.46 -2.95
N ALA A 107 -1.84 -15.64 -2.88
CA ALA A 107 -3.22 -16.06 -3.13
C ALA A 107 -3.49 -16.54 -4.58
N ASP A 108 -2.82 -15.95 -5.59
CA ASP A 108 -2.99 -16.33 -7.01
C ASP A 108 -2.32 -17.68 -7.33
N ALA A 109 -1.36 -18.13 -6.51
CA ALA A 109 -0.69 -19.43 -6.67
C ALA A 109 -1.52 -20.63 -6.18
N GLY A 110 -2.73 -20.40 -5.65
CA GLY A 110 -3.52 -21.42 -4.95
C GLY A 110 -4.56 -22.19 -5.79
N ALA A 111 -4.65 -21.95 -7.10
CA ALA A 111 -5.71 -22.52 -7.96
C ALA A 111 -5.19 -23.65 -8.88
N ASP A 112 -4.74 -24.75 -8.29
CA ASP A 112 -4.45 -25.99 -9.03
C ASP A 112 -5.77 -26.71 -9.39
N PRO A 113 -6.09 -26.97 -10.68
CA PRO A 113 -7.30 -27.68 -11.09
C PRO A 113 -7.19 -29.22 -10.98
N ALA A 114 -6.23 -29.75 -10.21
CA ALA A 114 -6.06 -31.17 -9.97
C ALA A 114 -6.89 -31.73 -8.80
N ASP A 115 -7.60 -32.83 -9.08
CA ASP A 115 -8.38 -33.70 -8.20
C ASP A 115 -9.65 -33.16 -7.53
N ALA A 116 -10.79 -33.63 -8.06
CA ALA A 116 -12.01 -33.84 -7.29
C ALA A 116 -12.76 -35.11 -7.78
N GLY A 117 -12.11 -36.27 -7.72
CA GLY A 117 -12.77 -37.58 -7.61
C GLY A 117 -13.14 -38.33 -8.91
N ALA A 118 -12.56 -39.53 -9.05
CA ALA A 118 -13.01 -40.57 -9.98
C ALA A 118 -13.52 -41.81 -9.21
N ASP A 119 -14.73 -42.29 -9.56
CA ASP A 119 -15.42 -43.52 -9.12
C ASP A 119 -16.83 -43.56 -9.77
N ARG A 120 -17.64 -44.64 -9.84
CA ARG A 120 -17.50 -46.12 -9.91
C ARG A 120 -18.90 -46.65 -10.29
N THR A 121 -19.11 -47.78 -10.97
CA THR A 121 -18.22 -48.78 -11.61
C THR A 121 -18.96 -49.43 -12.80
N ASP A 122 -18.32 -50.41 -13.41
CA ASP A 122 -18.70 -51.24 -14.56
C ASP A 122 -20.10 -51.90 -14.53
N ALA A 123 -20.70 -52.05 -15.72
CA ALA A 123 -21.59 -53.17 -16.07
C ALA A 123 -21.62 -53.38 -17.61
N ASP A 124 -21.05 -54.49 -18.07
CA ASP A 124 -21.00 -55.01 -19.45
C ASP A 124 -21.60 -56.44 -19.44
N PRO A 125 -21.86 -57.17 -20.57
CA PRO A 125 -22.13 -56.81 -21.98
C PRO A 125 -23.54 -57.23 -22.46
N SER A 126 -23.95 -56.74 -23.65
CA SER A 126 -24.80 -57.39 -24.70
C SER A 126 -25.56 -56.34 -25.52
N GLY A 127 -25.74 -56.44 -26.84
CA GLY A 127 -25.24 -57.42 -27.83
C GLY A 127 -26.05 -57.37 -29.14
N THR A 128 -25.50 -57.88 -30.24
CA THR A 128 -26.11 -57.98 -31.60
C THR A 128 -26.18 -56.67 -32.43
N GLY A 129 -25.87 -56.78 -33.73
CA GLY A 129 -26.24 -55.80 -34.77
C GLY A 129 -27.58 -56.18 -35.43
N PRO A 130 -27.83 -55.95 -36.74
CA PRO A 130 -26.90 -55.52 -37.80
C PRO A 130 -27.49 -54.46 -38.79
N GLU A 131 -26.92 -54.44 -40.01
CA GLU A 131 -27.50 -53.99 -41.32
C GLU A 131 -27.68 -52.50 -41.65
N GLU A 132 -26.81 -52.05 -42.55
CA GLU A 132 -27.04 -51.27 -43.79
C GLU A 132 -28.41 -50.62 -44.05
N ARG A 133 -28.38 -49.31 -44.41
CA ARG A 133 -29.05 -48.80 -45.63
C ARG A 133 -28.60 -47.40 -46.06
#